data_AF-A0AA95MKH6-F1
#
_entry.id   AF-A0AA95MKH6-F1
#
_cell.length_a   1.000
_cell.length_b   1.000
_cell.length_c   1.000
_cell.angle_alpha   90.00
_cell.angle_beta   90.00
_cell.angle_gamma   90.00
#
_symmetry.space_group_name_H-M   'P 1'
#
loop_
_entity.id
_entity.type
_entity.pdbx_description
1 polymer ?
#
loop_
_entity_poly.entity_id
_entity_poly.type
_entity_poly.pdbx_seq_one_letter_code
_entity_poly.pdbx_strand_id
1 'polypeptide(L)'
;MKSTGIVRKVDELGRIVIPKELRNTLDIQIKDPLEIFVEDQRIILQKYIPSNVCAVTGEVTSKNKLYPGDIILSPKGAEILFEQLKASIQVIGS
;
A
#
# COMPACT_ATOMS: atom_id res chain seq x y z
N MET A 1 -16.49 12.31 -2.42
CA MET A 1 -16.92 11.09 -3.15
C MET A 1 -17.48 11.52 -4.50
N LYS A 2 -16.96 11.02 -5.62
CA LYS A 2 -17.53 11.30 -6.95
C LYS A 2 -18.50 10.18 -7.31
N SER A 3 -19.77 10.50 -7.54
CA SER A 3 -20.75 9.51 -8.01
C SER A 3 -20.60 9.35 -9.52
N THR A 4 -20.39 8.13 -10.00
CA THR A 4 -20.35 7.84 -11.44
C THR A 4 -21.72 7.47 -12.00
N GLY A 5 -22.70 7.16 -11.14
CA GLY A 5 -24.04 6.72 -11.55
C GLY A 5 -24.08 5.38 -12.29
N ILE A 6 -22.97 4.65 -12.37
CA ILE A 6 -22.88 3.39 -13.10
C ILE A 6 -23.36 2.24 -12.23
N VAL A 7 -24.38 1.51 -12.69
CA VAL A 7 -24.90 0.31 -12.02
C VAL A 7 -24.47 -0.93 -12.80
N ARG A 8 -23.94 -1.94 -12.09
CA ARG A 8 -23.58 -3.23 -12.68
C ARG A 8 -24.21 -4.38 -11.89
N LYS A 9 -24.71 -5.37 -12.60
CA LYS A 9 -25.19 -6.62 -11.99
C LYS A 9 -24.01 -7.46 -11.54
N VAL A 10 -24.21 -8.19 -10.45
CA VAL A 10 -23.32 -9.24 -9.98
C VAL A 10 -23.53 -10.48 -10.85
N ASP A 11 -22.47 -11.19 -11.18
CA ASP A 11 -22.58 -12.47 -11.88
C ASP A 11 -22.96 -13.63 -10.94
N GLU A 12 -23.09 -14.84 -11.49
CA GLU A 12 -23.48 -16.04 -10.73
C GLU A 12 -22.49 -16.42 -9.62
N LEU A 13 -21.26 -15.90 -9.66
CA LEU A 13 -20.20 -16.19 -8.70
C LEU A 13 -19.93 -15.03 -7.73
N GLY A 14 -20.75 -13.98 -7.76
CA GLY A 14 -20.54 -12.83 -6.87
C GLY A 14 -19.55 -11.78 -7.39
N ARG A 15 -19.07 -11.89 -8.64
CA ARG A 15 -18.09 -10.96 -9.20
C ARG A 15 -18.77 -9.75 -9.83
N ILE A 16 -18.08 -8.61 -9.76
CA ILE A 16 -18.47 -7.38 -10.46
C ILE A 16 -17.40 -6.98 -11.48
N VAL A 17 -17.84 -6.33 -12.55
CA VAL A 17 -16.94 -5.81 -13.59
C VAL A 17 -16.73 -4.32 -13.37
N ILE A 18 -15.46 -3.90 -13.30
CA ILE A 18 -15.09 -2.48 -13.27
C ILE A 18 -15.12 -1.93 -14.71
N PRO A 19 -15.95 -0.88 -15.00
CA PRO A 19 -16.01 -0.23 -16.30
C PRO A 19 -14.63 0.19 -16.83
N LYS A 20 -14.45 0.17 -18.15
CA LYS A 20 -13.14 0.45 -18.78
C LYS A 20 -12.69 1.89 -18.51
N GLU A 21 -13.62 2.83 -18.46
CA GLU A 21 -13.40 4.25 -18.18
C GLU A 21 -12.79 4.46 -16.79
N LEU A 22 -13.32 3.75 -15.79
CA LEU A 22 -12.81 3.79 -14.41
C LEU A 22 -11.43 3.15 -14.31
N ARG A 23 -11.22 2.02 -14.99
CA ARG A 23 -9.89 1.38 -15.05
C ARG A 23 -8.84 2.31 -15.66
N ASN A 24 -9.16 3.01 -16.73
CA ASN A 24 -8.23 3.96 -17.35
C ASN A 24 -7.96 5.17 -16.43
N THR A 25 -9.00 5.70 -15.77
CA THR A 25 -8.87 6.87 -14.89
C THR A 25 -8.09 6.56 -13.61
N LEU A 26 -8.24 5.35 -13.07
CA LEU A 26 -7.54 4.88 -11.88
C LEU A 26 -6.25 4.12 -12.20
N ASP A 27 -5.89 4.01 -13.49
CA ASP A 27 -4.74 3.23 -13.98
C ASP A 27 -4.71 1.80 -13.42
N ILE A 28 -5.82 1.08 -13.51
CA ILE A 28 -5.94 -0.33 -13.09
C ILE A 28 -5.74 -1.22 -14.30
N GLN A 29 -4.62 -1.92 -14.35
CA GLN A 29 -4.25 -2.83 -15.42
C GLN A 29 -4.78 -4.24 -15.18
N ILE A 30 -4.71 -5.08 -16.22
CA ILE A 30 -5.10 -6.49 -16.13
C ILE A 30 -4.16 -7.19 -15.14
N LYS A 31 -4.73 -7.91 -14.16
CA LYS A 31 -4.03 -8.59 -13.04
C LYS A 31 -3.51 -7.67 -11.94
N ASP A 32 -3.79 -6.37 -11.97
CA ASP A 32 -3.44 -5.51 -10.84
C ASP A 32 -4.19 -5.96 -9.57
N PRO A 33 -3.49 -6.14 -8.45
CA PRO A 33 -4.14 -6.42 -7.18
C PRO A 33 -4.92 -5.19 -6.71
N LEU A 34 -6.14 -5.42 -6.22
CA LEU A 34 -6.97 -4.42 -5.56
C LEU A 34 -7.22 -4.86 -4.13
N GLU A 35 -7.13 -3.92 -3.21
CA GLU A 35 -7.51 -4.10 -1.82
C GLU A 35 -8.98 -3.77 -1.63
N ILE A 36 -9.67 -4.59 -0.85
CA ILE A 36 -11.11 -4.49 -0.59
C ILE A 36 -11.30 -4.09 0.87
N PHE A 37 -11.94 -2.95 1.08
CA PHE A 37 -12.35 -2.47 2.40
C PHE A 37 -13.87 -2.47 2.52
N VAL A 38 -14.35 -2.64 3.75
CA VAL A 38 -15.77 -2.53 4.09
C VAL A 38 -15.91 -1.42 5.12
N GLU A 39 -16.74 -0.43 4.80
CA GLU A 39 -17.09 0.67 5.68
C GLU A 39 -18.61 0.86 5.67
N ASP A 40 -19.24 0.74 6.83
CA ASP A 40 -20.70 0.69 7.00
C ASP A 40 -21.36 -0.37 6.09
N GLN A 41 -22.09 0.08 5.07
CA GLN A 41 -22.76 -0.75 4.06
C GLN A 41 -22.17 -0.50 2.65
N ARG A 42 -20.89 -0.13 2.59
CA ARG A 42 -20.18 0.18 1.34
C ARG A 42 -18.95 -0.69 1.20
N ILE A 43 -18.68 -1.08 -0.05
CA ILE A 43 -17.42 -1.71 -0.45
C ILE A 43 -16.55 -0.64 -1.08
N ILE A 44 -15.32 -0.50 -0.61
CA ILE A 44 -14.33 0.43 -1.13
C ILE A 44 -13.20 -0.39 -1.77
N LEU A 45 -12.87 -0.07 -3.02
CA LEU A 45 -11.79 -0.70 -3.76
C LEU A 45 -10.64 0.29 -3.92
N GLN A 46 -9.42 -0.14 -3.61
CA GLN A 46 -8.20 0.68 -3.73
C GLN A 46 -7.11 -0.11 -4.47
N LYS A 47 -6.24 0.57 -5.24
CA LYS A 47 -5.04 -0.09 -5.81
C LYS A 47 -4.21 -0.66 -4.65
N TYR A 48 -3.93 -1.95 -4.70
CA TYR A 48 -3.04 -2.56 -3.73
C TYR A 48 -1.62 -2.09 -4.02
N ILE A 49 -1.13 -1.23 -3.15
CA ILE A 49 0.28 -0.85 -3.13
C ILE A 49 0.89 -1.72 -2.02
N PRO A 50 1.89 -2.57 -2.31
CA PRO A 50 2.65 -3.28 -1.29
C PRO A 50 3.47 -2.25 -0.48
N SER A 51 2.79 -1.52 0.41
CA SER A 51 3.28 -0.38 1.19
C SER A 51 3.96 -0.81 2.49
N ASN A 52 4.29 -2.08 2.61
CA ASN A 52 4.88 -2.65 3.81
C ASN A 52 6.20 -3.36 3.55
N VAL A 53 6.90 -3.12 2.43
CA VAL A 53 8.26 -3.65 2.27
C VAL A 53 9.23 -2.78 3.08
N CYS A 54 9.96 -3.39 4.01
CA CYS A 54 11.02 -2.71 4.73
C CYS A 54 12.14 -2.30 3.77
N ALA A 55 12.50 -1.01 3.75
CA ALA A 55 13.56 -0.48 2.88
C ALA A 55 14.96 -1.05 3.20
N VAL A 56 15.18 -1.53 4.42
CA VAL A 56 16.47 -2.07 4.87
C VAL A 56 16.55 -3.58 4.74
N THR A 57 15.51 -4.31 5.17
CA THR A 57 15.54 -5.78 5.23
C THR A 57 14.79 -6.46 4.08
N GLY A 58 13.98 -5.72 3.31
CA GLY A 58 13.09 -6.28 2.28
C GLY A 58 11.91 -7.08 2.82
N GLU A 59 11.78 -7.21 4.15
CA GLU A 59 10.72 -7.99 4.78
C GLU A 59 9.38 -7.25 4.72
N VAL A 60 8.30 -7.97 4.43
CA VAL A 60 6.92 -7.48 4.57
C VAL A 60 6.34 -8.04 5.85
N THR A 61 6.12 -7.19 6.85
CA THR A 61 5.49 -7.60 8.11
C THR A 61 4.40 -6.62 8.53
N SER A 62 3.41 -7.09 9.29
CA SER A 62 2.37 -6.23 9.89
C SER A 62 2.91 -5.24 10.93
N LYS A 63 4.18 -5.38 11.32
CA LYS A 63 4.88 -4.48 12.25
C LYS A 63 5.67 -3.39 11.53
N ASN A 64 5.71 -3.39 10.20
CA ASN A 64 6.40 -2.36 9.44
C ASN A 64 5.66 -1.03 9.61
N LYS A 65 6.44 0.04 9.75
CA LYS A 65 5.92 1.39 9.99
C LYS A 65 6.43 2.32 8.90
N LEU A 66 5.59 3.27 8.51
CA LEU A 66 5.94 4.39 7.64
C LEU A 66 6.60 5.49 8.49
N TYR A 67 7.73 5.99 8.01
CA TYR A 67 8.52 7.07 8.59
C TYR A 67 8.57 8.26 7.62
N PRO A 68 8.98 9.47 8.08
CA PRO A 68 9.13 10.62 7.20
C PRO A 68 10.01 10.34 5.97
N GLY A 69 9.67 10.96 4.84
CA GLY A 69 10.34 10.72 3.56
C GLY A 69 9.91 9.42 2.87
N ASP A 70 8.70 8.93 3.19
CA ASP A 70 8.11 7.72 2.61
C ASP A 70 8.96 6.44 2.80
N ILE A 71 9.76 6.41 3.87
CA ILE A 71 10.60 5.26 4.23
C ILE A 71 9.78 4.30 5.09
N ILE A 72 9.65 3.04 4.65
CA ILE A 72 9.01 1.98 5.43
C ILE A 72 10.10 1.13 6.09
N LEU A 73 10.03 0.93 7.41
CA LEU A 73 10.96 0.06 8.13
C LEU A 73 10.24 -0.97 8.98
N SER A 74 10.75 -2.21 8.95
CA SER A 74 10.44 -3.23 9.95
C SER A 74 11.12 -2.88 11.28
N PRO A 75 10.66 -3.41 12.43
CA PRO A 75 11.33 -3.18 13.71
C PRO A 75 12.82 -3.52 13.67
N LYS A 76 13.17 -4.64 13.03
CA LYS A 76 14.55 -5.08 12.80
C LYS A 76 15.31 -4.14 11.87
N GLY A 77 14.68 -3.68 10.78
CA GLY A 77 15.29 -2.72 9.86
C GLY A 77 15.57 -1.36 10.51
N ALA A 78 14.69 -0.92 11.42
CA ALA A 78 14.87 0.30 12.19
C ALA A 78 16.05 0.19 13.18
N GLU A 79 16.20 -0.94 13.87
CA GLU A 79 17.35 -1.20 14.75
C GLU A 79 18.68 -1.16 13.98
N ILE A 80 18.76 -1.85 12.83
CA ILE A 80 19.96 -1.87 11.98
C ILE A 80 20.31 -0.45 11.52
N LEU A 81 19.32 0.29 11.00
CA LEU A 81 19.54 1.64 10.51
C LEU A 81 19.98 2.59 11.63
N PHE A 82 19.39 2.47 12.82
CA PHE A 82 19.71 3.30 13.97
C PHE A 82 21.17 3.13 14.42
N GLU A 83 21.66 1.89 14.53
CA GLU A 83 23.06 1.63 14.89
C GLU A 83 24.05 2.15 13.84
N GLN A 84 23.73 2.02 12.55
CA GLN A 84 24.56 2.55 11.46
C GLN A 84 24.63 4.09 11.47
N LEU A 85 23.49 4.76 11.69
CA LEU A 85 23.43 6.22 11.80
C LEU A 85 24.19 6.72 13.03
N LYS A 86 24.08 6.02 14.16
CA LYS A 86 24.82 6.37 15.37
C LYS A 86 26.32 6.27 15.17
N ALA A 87 26.79 5.21 14.50
CA ALA A 87 28.20 5.03 14.16
C ALA A 87 28.72 6.11 13.20
N SER A 88 27.93 6.50 12.20
CA SER A 88 28.37 7.53 11.23
C SER A 88 28.39 8.95 11.81
N ILE A 89 27.45 9.29 12.69
CA ILE A 89 27.39 10.60 13.34
C ILE A 89 28.55 10.80 14.34
N GLN A 90 29.02 9.74 15.01
CA GLN A 90 30.17 9.83 15.93
C GLN A 90 31.50 10.15 15.22
N VAL A 91 31.63 9.86 13.93
CA VAL A 91 32.86 10.14 13.15
C VAL A 91 32.95 11.61 12.73
N ILE A 92 31.82 12.32 12.64
CA ILE A 92 31.79 13.73 12.16
C ILE A 92 32.12 14.72 13.30
N GLY A 93 32.10 14.26 14.57
CA GLY A 93 32.40 15.06 15.75
C GLY A 93 33.85 14.96 16.26
N SER A 94 34.77 14.38 15.50
CA SER A 94 36.21 14.26 15.83
C SER A 94 37.07 15.09 14.90
#